data_AF-A0A9J6AQQ3-F1
#
_entry.id   AF-A0A9J6AQQ3-F1
#
_cell.length_a   1.000
_cell.length_b   1.000
_cell.length_c   1.000
_cell.angle_alpha   90.00
_cell.angle_beta   90.00
_cell.angle_gamma   90.00
#
_symmetry.space_group_name_H-M   'P 1'
#
loop_
_entity.id
_entity.type
_entity.pdbx_description
1 polymer ?
#
loop_
_entity_poly.entity_id
_entity_poly.type
_entity_poly.pdbx_seq_one_letter_code
_entity_poly.pdbx_strand_id
1 'polypeptide(L)'
;MTSNIAKSVIAMFEVEREFPIVTLFDEINMRFAKLFHERRMELVNSLNILVPSMEKQISKNINLGNKLLAHQIANYKFSINSHGDIATVDLQRRTCTCRVFDLDKIPCPHAMTAL
;
A
#
# COMPACT_ATOMS: atom_id res chain seq x y z
N MET A 1 -1.58 -16.15 2.46
CA MET A 1 -0.46 -15.27 2.05
C MET A 1 -0.15 -15.50 0.58
N THR A 2 0.13 -14.44 -0.15
CA THR A 2 -0.10 -14.22 -1.60
C THR A 2 0.69 -15.14 -2.54
N SER A 3 0.10 -16.27 -2.97
CA SER A 3 0.73 -17.15 -3.97
C SER A 3 0.96 -16.47 -5.33
N ASN A 4 0.19 -15.43 -5.66
CA ASN A 4 0.27 -14.80 -6.98
C ASN A 4 1.52 -13.92 -7.17
N ILE A 5 1.92 -13.16 -6.14
CA ILE A 5 3.10 -12.28 -6.23
C ILE A 5 4.37 -13.13 -6.30
N ALA A 6 4.49 -14.12 -5.41
CA ALA A 6 5.61 -15.05 -5.42
C ALA A 6 5.72 -15.80 -6.76
N LYS A 7 4.59 -16.31 -7.29
CA LYS A 7 4.57 -16.94 -8.62
C LYS A 7 4.99 -15.99 -9.73
N SER A 8 4.50 -14.75 -9.73
CA SER A 8 4.86 -13.77 -10.74
C SER A 8 6.34 -13.43 -10.71
N VAL A 9 6.93 -13.27 -9.51
CA VAL A 9 8.36 -13.00 -9.37
C VAL A 9 9.16 -14.23 -9.81
N ILE A 10 8.78 -15.44 -9.42
CA ILE A 10 9.46 -16.66 -9.87
C ILE A 10 9.41 -16.79 -11.40
N ALA A 11 8.25 -16.54 -12.01
CA ALA A 11 8.10 -16.56 -13.47
C ALA A 11 8.95 -15.49 -14.18
N MET A 12 9.22 -14.34 -13.54
CA MET A 12 10.10 -13.31 -14.08
C MET A 12 11.57 -13.72 -14.14
N PHE A 13 11.99 -14.76 -13.40
CA PHE A 13 13.38 -15.21 -13.29
C PHE A 13 13.50 -16.73 -13.51
N GLU A 14 12.61 -17.30 -14.33
CA GLU A 14 12.51 -18.77 -14.51
C GLU A 14 13.78 -19.39 -15.11
N VAL A 15 14.54 -18.64 -15.91
CA VAL A 15 15.82 -19.10 -16.47
C VAL A 15 16.97 -18.71 -15.55
N GLU A 16 16.95 -17.49 -15.04
CA GLU A 16 18.01 -16.89 -14.23
C GLU A 16 18.17 -17.55 -12.85
N ARG A 17 17.16 -18.26 -12.35
CA ARG A 17 17.24 -19.03 -11.10
C ARG A 17 18.34 -20.10 -11.09
N GLU A 18 18.76 -20.57 -12.26
CA GLU A 18 19.85 -21.55 -12.39
C GLU A 18 21.24 -20.87 -12.44
N PHE A 19 21.29 -19.53 -12.41
CA PHE A 19 22.55 -18.79 -12.40
C PHE A 19 23.23 -18.87 -11.04
N PRO A 20 24.57 -18.65 -10.99
CA PRO A 20 25.26 -18.40 -9.74
C PRO A 20 24.59 -17.27 -8.96
N ILE A 21 24.59 -17.36 -7.63
CA ILE A 21 23.86 -16.42 -6.74
C ILE A 21 24.20 -14.95 -7.01
N VAL A 22 25.44 -14.65 -7.36
CA VAL A 22 25.89 -13.29 -7.69
C VAL A 22 25.20 -12.79 -8.96
N THR A 23 25.23 -13.59 -10.02
CA THR A 23 24.60 -13.25 -11.30
C THR A 23 23.08 -13.16 -11.19
N LEU A 24 22.44 -14.05 -10.42
CA LEU A 24 21.00 -13.96 -10.14
C LEU A 24 20.66 -12.65 -9.42
N PHE A 25 21.47 -12.23 -8.45
CA PHE A 25 21.25 -10.98 -7.72
C PHE A 25 21.39 -9.75 -8.64
N ASP A 26 22.38 -9.74 -9.53
CA ASP A 26 22.57 -8.68 -10.53
C ASP A 26 21.37 -8.60 -11.49
N GLU A 27 20.87 -9.74 -11.97
CA GLU A 27 19.67 -9.80 -12.81
C GLU A 27 18.42 -9.28 -12.11
N ILE A 28 18.23 -9.65 -10.83
CA ILE A 28 17.14 -9.14 -10.00
C ILE A 28 17.22 -7.61 -9.92
N ASN A 29 18.39 -7.07 -9.55
CA ASN A 29 18.58 -5.63 -9.42
C ASN A 29 18.33 -4.90 -10.73
N MET A 30 18.88 -5.40 -11.84
CA MET A 30 18.72 -4.80 -13.16
C MET A 30 17.24 -4.76 -13.59
N ARG A 31 16.52 -5.88 -13.46
CA ARG A 31 15.10 -5.95 -13.86
C ARG A 31 14.22 -5.05 -13.02
N PHE A 32 14.38 -5.05 -11.70
CA PHE A 32 13.59 -4.16 -10.84
C PHE A 32 13.97 -2.69 -11.03
N ALA A 33 15.25 -2.37 -11.23
CA ALA A 33 15.69 -1.00 -11.53
C ALA A 33 15.04 -0.48 -12.82
N LYS A 34 15.03 -1.30 -13.88
CA LYS A 34 14.35 -0.99 -15.15
C LYS A 34 12.86 -0.76 -14.96
N LEU A 35 12.16 -1.70 -14.31
CA LEU A 35 10.71 -1.59 -14.06
C LEU A 35 10.35 -0.35 -13.25
N PHE A 36 11.14 -0.02 -12.22
CA PHE A 36 10.91 1.19 -11.43
C PHE A 36 11.22 2.45 -12.22
N HIS A 37 12.23 2.43 -13.10
CA HIS A 37 12.53 3.55 -13.98
C HIS A 37 11.38 3.79 -14.96
N GLU A 38 10.91 2.76 -15.67
CA GLU A 38 9.81 2.84 -16.63
C GLU A 38 8.54 3.43 -15.97
N ARG A 39 8.14 2.89 -14.80
CA ARG A 39 6.98 3.42 -14.05
C ARG A 39 7.15 4.86 -13.59
N ARG A 40 8.36 5.29 -13.23
CA ARG A 40 8.63 6.70 -12.89
C ARG A 40 8.51 7.59 -14.13
N MET A 41 9.01 7.13 -15.27
CA MET A 41 8.95 7.88 -16.52
C MET A 41 7.52 8.07 -17.03
N GLU A 42 6.63 7.11 -16.81
CA GLU A 42 5.18 7.26 -17.08
C GLU A 42 4.55 8.43 -16.33
N LEU A 43 5.12 8.82 -15.18
CA LEU A 43 4.59 9.85 -14.31
C LEU A 43 5.46 11.12 -14.27
N VAL A 44 6.54 11.19 -15.07
CA VAL A 44 7.52 12.30 -14.99
C VAL A 44 6.90 13.66 -15.31
N ASN A 45 5.89 13.68 -16.18
CA ASN A 45 5.15 14.90 -16.56
C ASN A 45 3.80 15.02 -15.83
N SER A 46 3.50 14.12 -14.90
CA SER A 46 2.28 14.19 -14.09
C SER A 46 2.40 15.34 -13.09
N LEU A 47 1.35 16.16 -13.00
CA LEU A 47 1.23 17.18 -11.94
C LEU A 47 0.85 16.57 -10.58
N ASN A 48 0.35 15.33 -10.59
CA ASN A 48 -0.06 14.63 -9.36
C ASN A 48 1.11 13.87 -8.74
N ILE A 49 1.25 14.03 -7.42
CA ILE A 49 2.22 13.32 -6.58
C ILE A 49 1.84 11.83 -6.44
N LEU A 50 0.55 11.51 -6.58
CA LEU A 50 0.03 10.16 -6.40
C LEU A 50 -0.11 9.45 -7.76
N VAL A 51 0.17 8.15 -7.76
CA VAL A 51 -0.12 7.30 -8.92
C VAL A 51 -1.64 7.09 -9.05
N PRO A 52 -2.22 7.03 -10.27
CA PRO A 52 -3.68 6.96 -10.46
C PRO A 52 -4.37 5.81 -9.71
N SER A 53 -3.69 4.66 -9.57
CA SER A 53 -4.23 3.52 -8.81
C SER A 53 -4.37 3.84 -7.31
N MET A 54 -3.43 4.59 -6.74
CA MET A 54 -3.46 5.01 -5.35
C MET A 54 -4.51 6.10 -5.12
N GLU A 55 -4.66 7.06 -6.04
CA GLU A 55 -5.74 8.06 -5.99
C GLU A 55 -7.12 7.39 -5.99
N LYS A 56 -7.31 6.41 -6.87
CA LYS A 56 -8.55 5.62 -6.93
C LYS A 56 -8.81 4.86 -5.63
N GLN A 57 -7.77 4.27 -5.03
CA GLN A 57 -7.88 3.56 -3.76
C GLN A 57 -8.23 4.52 -2.61
N ILE A 58 -7.58 5.67 -2.51
CA ILE A 58 -7.88 6.70 -1.50
C ILE A 58 -9.31 7.20 -1.67
N SER A 59 -9.72 7.52 -2.89
CA SER A 59 -11.09 7.96 -3.20
C SER A 59 -12.14 6.94 -2.79
N LYS A 60 -11.87 5.64 -3.02
CA LYS A 60 -12.73 4.56 -2.55
C LYS A 60 -12.77 4.50 -1.02
N ASN A 61 -11.63 4.64 -0.36
CA ASN A 61 -11.54 4.58 1.10
C ASN A 61 -12.25 5.77 1.77
N ILE A 62 -12.22 6.97 1.18
CA ILE A 62 -13.02 8.13 1.60
C ILE A 62 -14.51 7.77 1.56
N ASN A 63 -14.99 7.27 0.42
CA ASN A 63 -16.41 6.95 0.25
C ASN A 63 -16.91 5.88 1.24
N LEU A 64 -16.05 4.92 1.59
CA LEU A 64 -16.35 3.93 2.63
C LEU A 64 -16.29 4.54 4.03
N GLY A 65 -15.30 5.40 4.29
CA GLY A 65 -15.09 6.06 5.57
C GLY A 65 -16.21 7.05 5.94
N ASN A 66 -16.87 7.67 4.96
CA ASN A 66 -18.01 8.58 5.16
C ASN A 66 -19.21 7.93 5.87
N LYS A 67 -19.25 6.60 5.95
CA LYS A 67 -20.31 5.83 6.62
C LYS A 67 -19.97 5.48 8.07
N LEU A 68 -18.77 5.82 8.52
CA LEU A 68 -18.22 5.43 9.81
C LEU A 68 -18.21 6.64 10.77
N LEU A 69 -18.19 6.38 12.07
CA LEU A 69 -18.16 7.43 13.10
C LEU A 69 -16.83 7.41 13.84
N ALA A 70 -16.16 8.56 13.88
CA ALA A 70 -14.90 8.77 14.59
C ALA A 70 -15.13 9.38 15.98
N HIS A 71 -14.44 8.84 16.97
CA HIS A 71 -14.34 9.43 18.30
C HIS A 71 -12.87 9.57 18.67
N GLN A 72 -12.42 10.78 18.94
CA GLN A 72 -11.06 10.99 19.39
C GLN A 72 -10.88 10.48 20.83
N ILE A 73 -9.90 9.61 21.04
CA ILE A 73 -9.62 8.98 22.35
C ILE A 73 -8.29 9.44 22.95
N ALA A 74 -7.38 9.97 22.14
CA ALA A 74 -6.17 10.67 22.58
C ALA A 74 -5.62 11.54 21.43
N ASN A 75 -4.51 12.24 21.66
CA ASN A 75 -3.80 12.94 20.59
C ASN A 75 -3.44 11.96 19.46
N TYR A 76 -3.86 12.29 18.24
CA TYR A 76 -3.69 11.49 17.02
C TYR A 76 -4.34 10.09 17.05
N LYS A 77 -5.09 9.73 18.10
CA LYS A 77 -5.73 8.41 18.23
C LYS A 77 -7.25 8.50 18.24
N PHE A 78 -7.86 7.66 17.41
CA PHE A 78 -9.30 7.63 17.17
C PHE A 78 -9.85 6.23 17.31
N SER A 79 -11.02 6.13 17.93
CA SER A 79 -11.89 4.97 17.91
C SER A 79 -12.94 5.15 16.82
N ILE A 80 -12.98 4.22 15.87
CA ILE A 80 -13.87 4.25 14.71
C ILE A 80 -14.92 3.16 14.87
N ASN A 81 -16.21 3.56 14.91
CA ASN A 81 -17.32 2.61 14.91
C ASN A 81 -17.63 2.18 13.48
N SER A 82 -17.49 0.88 13.21
CA SER A 82 -17.69 0.26 11.92
C SER A 82 -18.73 -0.86 12.03
N HIS A 83 -20.00 -0.46 11.99
CA HIS A 83 -21.15 -1.38 11.92
C HIS A 83 -21.13 -2.55 12.91
N GLY A 84 -20.74 -2.29 14.17
CA GLY A 84 -20.70 -3.29 15.24
C GLY A 84 -19.29 -3.66 15.71
N ASP A 85 -18.27 -3.33 14.92
CA ASP A 85 -16.87 -3.45 15.31
C ASP A 85 -16.24 -2.09 15.60
N ILE A 86 -15.26 -2.08 16.51
CA ILE A 86 -14.48 -0.87 16.83
C ILE A 86 -13.06 -1.05 16.28
N ALA A 87 -12.65 -0.13 15.42
CA ALA A 87 -11.27 -0.01 14.98
C ALA A 87 -10.55 1.12 15.73
N THR A 88 -9.27 0.95 16.03
CA THR A 88 -8.44 2.03 16.58
C THR A 88 -7.43 2.47 15.54
N VAL A 89 -7.38 3.78 15.28
CA VAL A 89 -6.44 4.43 14.37
C VAL A 89 -5.48 5.29 15.18
N ASP A 90 -4.20 5.22 14.84
CA ASP A 90 -3.16 6.14 15.32
C ASP A 90 -2.53 6.82 14.09
N LEU A 91 -2.87 8.10 13.89
CA LEU A 91 -2.43 8.88 12.74
C LEU A 91 -0.94 9.23 12.82
N GLN A 92 -0.39 9.38 14.02
CA GLN A 92 1.02 9.69 14.21
C GLN A 92 1.89 8.50 13.83
N ARG A 93 1.49 7.30 14.24
CA ARG A 93 2.19 6.05 13.90
C ARG A 93 1.78 5.48 12.53
N ARG A 94 0.74 6.03 11.92
CA ARG A 94 0.14 5.56 10.66
C ARG A 94 -0.29 4.08 10.75
N THR A 95 -1.04 3.76 11.81
CA THR A 95 -1.48 2.39 12.10
C THR A 95 -2.98 2.32 12.32
N CYS A 96 -3.58 1.17 12.02
CA CYS A 96 -4.98 0.87 12.28
C CYS A 96 -5.12 -0.59 12.73
N THR A 97 -6.06 -0.91 13.62
CA THR A 97 -6.29 -2.31 14.05
C THR A 97 -6.65 -3.25 12.91
N CYS A 98 -7.21 -2.75 11.80
CA CYS A 98 -7.41 -3.54 10.57
C CYS A 98 -6.13 -3.86 9.79
N ARG A 99 -4.97 -3.34 10.22
CA ARG A 99 -3.62 -3.53 9.67
C ARG A 99 -3.37 -3.02 8.25
N VAL A 100 -4.40 -2.57 7.54
CA VAL A 100 -4.25 -2.05 6.17
C VAL A 100 -3.36 -0.81 6.15
N PHE A 101 -3.56 0.14 7.07
CA PHE A 101 -2.72 1.34 7.10
C PHE A 101 -1.26 1.02 7.46
N ASP A 102 -1.06 0.00 8.31
CA ASP A 102 0.24 -0.49 8.73
C ASP A 102 1.03 -1.15 7.61
N LEU A 103 0.35 -1.96 6.79
CA LEU A 103 0.97 -2.80 5.77
C LEU A 103 1.08 -2.07 4.44
N ASP A 104 -0.02 -1.49 3.96
CA ASP A 104 -0.08 -0.88 2.63
C ASP A 104 0.44 0.56 2.65
N LYS A 105 0.56 1.17 3.84
CA LYS A 105 0.88 2.59 4.05
C LYS A 105 -0.06 3.57 3.35
N ILE A 106 -1.17 3.07 2.82
CA ILE A 106 -2.30 3.83 2.28
C ILE A 106 -3.36 3.88 3.39
N PRO A 107 -3.90 5.06 3.73
CA PRO A 107 -4.98 5.16 4.70
C PRO A 107 -6.16 4.26 4.31
N CYS A 108 -6.55 3.37 5.21
CA CYS A 108 -7.75 2.53 5.08
C CYS A 108 -9.02 3.37 5.33
N PRO A 109 -10.24 2.82 5.13
CA PRO A 109 -11.47 3.56 5.41
C PRO A 109 -11.51 4.14 6.83
N HIS A 110 -11.09 3.38 7.85
CA HIS A 110 -11.01 3.88 9.23
C HIS A 110 -10.03 5.05 9.38
N ALA A 111 -8.86 4.97 8.74
CA ALA A 111 -7.86 6.02 8.80
C ALA A 111 -8.33 7.28 8.05
N MET A 112 -9.05 7.13 6.93
CA MET A 112 -9.69 8.25 6.25
C MET A 112 -10.79 8.90 7.09
N THR A 113 -11.55 8.13 7.87
CA THR A 113 -12.53 8.68 8.82
C THR A 113 -11.88 9.46 9.97
N ALA A 114 -10.64 9.14 10.33
CA ALA A 114 -9.90 9.82 11.40
C ALA A 114 -9.15 11.08 10.95
N LEU A 115 -8.89 11.22 9.65
CA LEU A 115 -8.20 12.35 9.01
C LEU A 115 -9.15 13.50 8.74
#